data_AF-A0A357CL85-F1
#
_entry.id   AF-A0A357CL85-F1
#
_cell.length_a   1.000
_cell.length_b   1.000
_cell.length_c   1.000
_cell.angle_alpha   90.00
_cell.angle_beta   90.00
_cell.angle_gamma   90.00
#
_symmetry.space_group_name_H-M   'P 1'
#
loop_
_entity.id
_entity.type
_entity.pdbx_description
1 polymer ?
#
loop_
_entity_poly.entity_id
_entity_poly.type
_entity_poly.pdbx_seq_one_letter_code
_entity_poly.pdbx_strand_id
1 'polypeptide(L)' 'IFADKVGVMLARDIAARNKGALFVVDVKSTGLFLTDPVLKEHGAKTLYWKTGHSYIKRYSHETGALV' A
#
# COMPACT_ATOMS: atom_id res chain seq x y z
N ILE A 1 -8.22 16.95 -2.48
CA ILE A 1 -7.20 16.16 -1.74
C ILE A 1 -6.99 14.86 -2.50
N PHE A 2 -5.75 14.52 -2.87
CA PHE A 2 -5.45 13.28 -3.60
C PHE A 2 -5.49 12.08 -2.64
N ALA A 3 -6.22 11.02 -3.00
CA ALA A 3 -6.48 9.87 -2.14
C ALA A 3 -5.20 9.06 -1.80
N ASP A 4 -4.21 9.10 -2.68
CA ASP A 4 -2.92 8.45 -2.51
C ASP A 4 -2.09 9.03 -1.34
N LYS A 5 -2.10 10.35 -1.14
CA LYS A 5 -1.43 11.00 -0.01
C LYS A 5 -2.04 10.60 1.33
N VAL A 6 -3.38 10.55 1.39
CA VAL A 6 -4.10 10.07 2.58
C VAL A 6 -3.81 8.58 2.80
N GLY A 7 -3.78 7.79 1.72
CA GLY A 7 -3.40 6.39 1.76
C GLY A 7 -2.02 6.16 2.37
N VAL A 8 -1.01 6.95 2.00
CA VAL A 8 0.34 6.85 2.58
C VAL A 8 0.35 7.20 4.06
N MET A 9 -0.38 8.24 4.48
CA MET A 9 -0.47 8.59 5.90
C MET A 9 -1.03 7.43 6.74
N LEU A 10 -2.07 6.76 6.26
CA LEU A 10 -2.63 5.57 6.91
C LEU A 10 -1.66 4.38 6.85
N ALA A 11 -1.02 4.17 5.71
CA ALA A 11 -0.07 3.06 5.53
C ALA A 11 1.12 3.15 6.49
N ARG A 12 1.62 4.36 6.79
CA ARG A 12 2.69 4.56 7.77
C ARG A 12 2.29 4.08 9.16
N ASP A 13 1.11 4.48 9.61
CA ASP A 13 0.56 4.06 10.91
C ASP A 13 0.33 2.53 10.96
N ILE A 14 -0.19 1.95 9.88
CA ILE A 14 -0.39 0.50 9.77
C ILE A 14 0.95 -0.24 9.78
N ALA A 15 1.96 0.24 9.04
CA ALA A 15 3.27 -0.38 8.94
C ALA A 15 4.05 -0.34 10.28
N ALA A 16 3.86 0.73 11.07
CA ALA A 16 4.45 0.80 12.41
C ALA A 16 3.94 -0.31 13.34
N ARG A 17 2.69 -0.76 13.15
CA ARG A 17 2.07 -1.85 13.93
C ARG A 17 2.25 -3.24 13.31
N ASN A 18 2.55 -3.30 12.01
CA ASN A 18 2.66 -4.53 11.23
C ASN A 18 3.98 -4.54 10.45
N LYS A 19 5.05 -5.09 11.07
CA LYS A 19 6.36 -5.21 10.44
C LYS A 19 6.28 -6.05 9.17
N GLY A 20 6.88 -5.56 8.08
CA GLY A 20 6.88 -6.27 6.80
C GLY A 20 5.53 -6.24 6.06
N ALA A 21 4.63 -5.31 6.42
CA ALA A 21 3.33 -5.12 5.77
C ALA A 21 3.44 -5.08 4.23
N LEU A 22 2.54 -5.79 3.55
CA LEU A 22 2.40 -5.74 2.11
C LEU A 22 1.18 -4.89 1.74
N PHE A 23 1.40 -3.83 0.95
CA PHE A 23 0.36 -2.93 0.47
C PHE A 23 0.13 -3.14 -1.04
N VAL A 24 -1.13 -3.32 -1.44
CA VAL A 24 -1.52 -3.34 -2.85
C VAL A 24 -2.10 -1.97 -3.22
N VAL A 25 -1.52 -1.33 -4.24
CA VAL A 25 -1.85 0.03 -4.63
C VAL A 25 -2.22 0.07 -6.11
N ASP A 26 -3.15 0.95 -6.48
CA ASP A 26 -3.55 1.13 -7.88
C ASP A 26 -2.40 1.73 -8.70
N VAL A 27 -2.14 1.19 -9.91
CA VAL A 27 -1.13 1.68 -10.87
C VAL A 27 -1.27 3.16 -11.23
N LYS A 28 -2.45 3.76 -11.03
CA LYS A 28 -2.69 5.19 -11.29
C LYS A 28 -2.23 6.12 -10.15
N SER A 29 -1.79 5.58 -9.02
CA SER A 29 -1.35 6.37 -7.85
C SER A 29 0.07 6.94 -8.05
N THR A 30 0.39 8.06 -7.39
CA THR A 30 1.64 8.84 -7.61
C THR A 30 2.96 8.19 -7.17
N GLY A 31 3.04 6.86 -6.99
CA GLY A 31 4.29 6.18 -6.62
C GLY A 31 4.73 6.38 -5.15
N LEU A 32 3.98 7.16 -4.35
CA LEU A 32 4.40 7.59 -3.02
C LEU A 32 4.62 6.43 -2.03
N PHE A 33 3.84 5.36 -2.12
CA PHE A 33 4.00 4.18 -1.27
C PHE A 33 5.38 3.51 -1.46
N LEU A 34 5.92 3.54 -2.68
CA LEU A 34 7.21 2.95 -2.99
C LEU A 34 8.38 3.80 -2.47
N THR A 35 8.23 5.13 -2.50
CA THR A 35 9.30 6.08 -2.18
C THR A 35 9.29 6.53 -0.72
N ASP A 36 8.22 6.23 0.03
CA ASP A 36 8.05 6.67 1.40
C ASP A 36 9.14 6.14 2.34
N PRO A 37 9.87 7.02 3.05
CA PRO A 37 10.98 6.60 3.92
C PRO A 37 10.50 5.81 5.14
N VAL A 38 9.32 6.13 5.69
CA VAL A 38 8.78 5.47 6.89
C VAL A 38 8.32 4.06 6.55
N LEU A 39 7.65 3.88 5.40
CA LEU A 39 7.29 2.54 4.91
C LEU A 39 8.54 1.67 4.66
N LYS A 40 9.59 2.24 4.07
CA LYS A 40 10.87 1.53 3.88
C LYS A 40 11.53 1.14 5.20
N GLU A 41 11.57 2.04 6.18
CA GLU A 41 12.12 1.77 7.51
C GLU A 41 11.37 0.63 8.23
N HIS A 42 10.05 0.59 8.09
CA HIS A 42 9.22 -0.50 8.63
C HIS A 42 9.29 -1.80 7.80
N GLY A 43 10.10 -1.84 6.75
CA GLY A 43 10.28 -2.99 5.87
C GLY A 43 9.02 -3.32 5.05
N ALA A 44 8.11 -2.36 4.89
CA ALA A 44 6.89 -2.55 4.14
C ALA A 44 7.20 -2.74 2.65
N LYS A 45 6.41 -3.59 2.00
CA LYS A 45 6.46 -3.86 0.56
C LYS A 45 5.23 -3.27 -0.11
N THR A 46 5.37 -2.86 -1.36
CA THR A 46 4.27 -2.31 -2.15
C THR A 46 4.19 -3.00 -3.50
N LEU A 47 2.99 -3.42 -3.87
CA LEU A 47 2.68 -3.97 -5.19
C LEU A 47 1.71 -3.03 -5.90
N TYR A 48 2.13 -2.53 -7.06
CA TYR A 48 1.24 -1.76 -7.93
C TYR A 48 0.46 -2.71 -8.83
N TRP A 49 -0.86 -2.56 -8.86
CA TRP A 49 -1.75 -3.47 -9.57
C TRP A 49 -2.84 -2.75 -10.38
N LYS A 50 -3.45 -3.50 -11.29
CA LYS A 50 -4.45 -2.98 -12.24
C LYS A 50 -5.59 -2.27 -11.53
N THR A 51 -6.08 -1.21 -12.15
CA THR A 51 -7.13 -0.36 -11.56
C THR A 51 -8.44 -1.09 -11.36
N GLY A 52 -9.08 -0.84 -10.21
CA GLY A 52 -10.45 -1.29 -9.92
C GLY A 52 -10.58 -1.94 -8.54
N HIS A 53 -11.59 -1.53 -7.78
CA HIS A 53 -11.78 -1.95 -6.39
C HIS A 53 -11.84 -3.48 -6.21
N SER A 54 -12.64 -4.16 -7.04
CA SER A 54 -12.77 -5.62 -6.98
C SER A 54 -11.47 -6.35 -7.30
N TYR A 55 -10.63 -5.79 -8.18
CA TYR A 55 -9.33 -6.38 -8.52
C TYR A 55 -8.31 -6.20 -7.41
N ILE A 56 -8.25 -5.01 -6.82
CA ILE A 56 -7.38 -4.74 -5.66
C ILE A 56 -7.79 -5.64 -4.50
N LYS A 57 -9.09 -5.71 -4.16
CA LYS A 57 -9.59 -6.57 -3.07
C LYS A 57 -9.21 -8.03 -3.27
N ARG A 58 -9.44 -8.57 -4.47
CA ARG A 58 -9.09 -9.96 -4.80
C ARG A 58 -7.59 -10.21 -4.72
N TYR A 59 -6.79 -9.33 -5.32
CA TYR A 59 -5.34 -9.47 -5.35
C TYR A 59 -4.70 -9.30 -3.97
N SER A 60 -5.23 -8.41 -3.12
CA SER A 60 -4.81 -8.29 -1.73
C SER A 60 -4.98 -9.60 -0.98
N HIS A 61 -6.13 -10.27 -1.15
CA HIS A 61 -6.38 -11.57 -0.53
C HIS A 61 -5.47 -12.67 -1.10
N GLU A 62 -5.23 -12.68 -2.43
CA GLU A 62 -4.33 -13.65 -3.09
C GLU A 62 -2.87 -13.49 -2.67
N THR A 63 -2.43 -12.26 -2.41
CA THR A 63 -1.02 -11.95 -2.06
C THR A 63 -0.76 -11.92 -0.55
N GLY A 64 -1.79 -12.09 0.28
CA GLY A 64 -1.67 -11.92 1.73
C GLY A 64 -1.34 -10.49 2.14
N ALA A 65 -1.72 -9.51 1.31
CA ALA A 65 -1.63 -8.11 1.67
C ALA A 65 -2.54 -7.82 2.86
N LEU A 66 -2.18 -6.85 3.68
CA LEU A 66 -3.03 -6.42 4.79
C LEU A 66 -4.30 -5.79 4.20
N VAL A 67 -5.45 -6.39 4.54
CA VAL A 67 -6.79 -6.00 4.07
C VAL A 67 -7.59 -5.41 5.21
#